data_AF-A0A534MRN5-F1
#
_entry.id   AF-A0A534MRN5-F1
#
_cell.length_a   1.000
_cell.length_b   1.000
_cell.length_c   1.000
_cell.angle_alpha   90.00
_cell.angle_beta   90.00
_cell.angle_gamma   90.00
#
_symmetry.space_group_name_H-M   'P 1'
#
loop_
_entity.id
_entity.type
_entity.pdbx_description
1 polymer ?
#
loop_
_entity_poly.entity_id
_entity_poly.type
_entity_poly.pdbx_seq_one_letter_code
_entity_poly.pdbx_strand_id
1 'polypeptide(L)'
;MSAAKLPNVVIPRTIRLHYEPFTKHFKGFEDVEAVRGIFGPRTRAVLRSLKVEFFSSKWGYMGVSDEDGHLVVSTHYLRTGNRRDIYLDVVHELVHVRQFKEGKELFPEGFNYPDAPTEIEAYRVCIAEGRRLGITDRDLFKYLKVEWMDEGDLRKLARNVGVKAPPKSKRKKSKNG
;
A
#
# COMPACT_ATOMS: atom_id res chain seq x y z
N MET A 1 -31.59 25.88 -3.41
CA MET A 1 -30.38 26.24 -2.65
C MET A 1 -29.84 27.55 -3.21
N SER A 2 -29.55 28.53 -2.36
CA SER A 2 -28.93 29.79 -2.78
C SER A 2 -27.46 29.53 -3.15
N ALA A 3 -27.07 29.77 -4.40
CA ALA A 3 -25.67 29.70 -4.80
C ALA A 3 -24.91 30.85 -4.14
N ALA A 4 -23.90 30.54 -3.33
CA ALA A 4 -23.06 31.56 -2.69
C ALA A 4 -22.41 32.45 -3.76
N LYS A 5 -22.51 33.78 -3.60
CA LYS A 5 -21.77 34.73 -4.44
C LYS A 5 -20.29 34.69 -4.04
N LEU A 6 -19.48 34.01 -4.84
CA LEU A 6 -18.03 33.99 -4.67
C LEU A 6 -17.42 35.34 -5.11
N PRO A 7 -16.35 35.82 -4.45
CA PRO A 7 -15.57 36.97 -4.92
C PRO A 7 -14.85 36.64 -6.23
N ASN A 8 -14.34 37.65 -6.94
CA ASN A 8 -13.61 37.47 -8.19
C ASN A 8 -12.22 36.83 -7.95
N VAL A 9 -12.17 35.51 -7.85
CA VAL A 9 -10.96 34.71 -7.64
C VAL A 9 -10.75 33.73 -8.78
N VAL A 10 -9.48 33.48 -9.13
CA VAL A 10 -9.09 32.47 -10.11
C VAL A 10 -8.53 31.27 -9.37
N ILE A 11 -9.16 30.12 -9.52
CA ILE A 11 -8.71 28.86 -8.92
C ILE A 11 -8.26 27.94 -10.06
N PRO A 12 -6.97 27.52 -10.12
CA PRO A 12 -6.52 26.61 -11.14
C PRO A 12 -7.24 25.27 -11.00
N ARG A 13 -7.78 24.76 -12.11
CA ARG A 13 -8.42 23.44 -12.17
C ARG A 13 -7.43 22.32 -12.48
N THR A 14 -6.26 22.67 -13.00
CA THR A 14 -5.22 21.71 -13.40
C THR A 14 -3.87 22.26 -12.99
N ILE A 15 -3.11 21.46 -12.24
CA ILE A 15 -1.72 21.75 -11.85
C ILE A 15 -0.87 20.59 -12.34
N ARG A 16 0.26 20.90 -12.96
CA ARG A 16 1.18 19.87 -13.43
C ARG A 16 1.87 19.21 -12.25
N LEU A 17 1.69 17.90 -12.12
CA LEU A 17 2.37 17.08 -11.12
C LEU A 17 3.81 16.79 -11.54
N HIS A 18 4.69 16.61 -10.55
CA HIS A 18 6.09 16.31 -10.77
C HIS A 18 6.35 14.81 -10.59
N TYR A 19 6.87 14.18 -11.65
CA TYR A 19 7.15 12.75 -11.67
C TYR A 19 8.63 12.46 -11.80
N GLU A 20 9.12 11.51 -11.01
CA GLU A 20 10.49 11.01 -11.08
C GLU A 20 10.52 9.53 -11.46
N PRO A 21 11.58 9.02 -12.14
CA PRO A 21 11.71 7.60 -12.42
C PRO A 21 11.82 6.78 -11.13
N PHE A 22 11.08 5.68 -11.02
CA PHE A 22 11.15 4.77 -9.86
C PHE A 22 12.58 4.29 -9.59
N THR A 23 13.31 3.89 -10.62
CA THR A 23 14.69 3.38 -10.51
C THR A 23 15.70 4.44 -10.09
N LYS A 24 15.33 5.73 -10.04
CA LYS A 24 16.19 6.78 -9.49
C LYS A 24 16.27 6.68 -7.95
N HIS A 25 15.17 6.30 -7.30
CA HIS A 25 15.02 6.32 -5.84
C HIS A 25 14.94 4.93 -5.21
N PHE A 26 14.24 3.99 -5.85
CA PHE A 26 14.04 2.62 -5.38
C PHE A 26 14.94 1.64 -6.15
N LYS A 27 16.24 1.69 -5.87
CA LYS A 27 17.26 0.93 -6.59
C LYS A 27 17.31 -0.53 -6.16
N GLY A 28 17.52 -1.44 -7.12
CA GLY A 28 17.74 -2.87 -6.88
C GLY A 28 16.47 -3.71 -6.79
N PHE A 29 15.28 -3.08 -6.82
CA PHE A 29 14.00 -3.81 -6.84
C PHE A 29 13.82 -4.67 -8.10
N GLU A 30 14.55 -4.39 -9.18
CA GLU A 30 14.53 -5.20 -10.38
C GLU A 30 15.18 -6.59 -10.22
N ASP A 31 15.99 -6.77 -9.18
CA ASP A 31 16.66 -8.02 -8.84
C ASP A 31 16.03 -8.74 -7.64
N VAL A 32 15.01 -8.13 -7.01
CA VAL A 32 14.23 -8.76 -5.94
C VAL A 32 13.37 -9.88 -6.52
N GLU A 33 13.50 -11.08 -5.93
CA GLU A 33 12.80 -12.29 -6.38
C GLU A 33 11.29 -12.11 -6.39
N ALA A 34 10.70 -11.56 -5.33
CA ALA A 34 9.27 -11.27 -5.26
C ALA A 34 8.81 -10.35 -6.40
N VAL A 35 9.57 -9.30 -6.71
CA VAL A 35 9.24 -8.34 -7.78
C VAL A 35 9.39 -8.94 -9.17
N ARG A 36 10.37 -9.84 -9.35
CA ARG A 36 10.48 -10.66 -10.55
C ARG A 36 9.29 -11.61 -10.70
N GLY A 37 8.78 -12.14 -9.59
CA GLY A 37 7.54 -12.92 -9.56
C GLY A 37 6.31 -12.12 -9.99
N ILE A 38 6.26 -10.81 -9.70
CA ILE A 38 5.14 -9.93 -10.10
C ILE A 38 5.13 -9.75 -11.63
N PHE A 39 6.23 -9.28 -12.23
CA PHE A 39 6.23 -8.85 -13.64
C PHE A 39 6.91 -9.82 -14.63
N GLY A 40 7.54 -10.88 -14.13
CA GLY A 40 8.27 -11.87 -14.94
C GLY A 40 9.41 -11.25 -15.75
N PRO A 41 9.60 -11.67 -17.02
CA PRO A 41 10.65 -11.12 -17.89
C PRO A 41 10.58 -9.60 -18.12
N ARG A 42 9.41 -8.99 -17.86
CA ARG A 42 9.18 -7.55 -18.07
C ARG A 42 9.59 -6.69 -16.89
N THR A 43 10.01 -7.24 -15.75
CA THR A 43 10.32 -6.47 -14.51
C THR A 43 11.18 -5.26 -14.77
N ARG A 44 12.35 -5.43 -15.39
CA ARG A 44 13.27 -4.31 -15.66
C ARG A 44 12.63 -3.23 -16.55
N ALA A 45 11.88 -3.62 -17.57
CA ALA A 45 11.20 -2.68 -18.45
C ALA A 45 10.11 -1.89 -17.72
N VAL A 46 9.30 -2.59 -16.92
CA VAL A 46 8.21 -2.00 -16.12
C VAL A 46 8.76 -1.00 -15.09
N LEU A 47 9.80 -1.37 -14.34
CA LEU A 47 10.36 -0.49 -13.30
C LEU A 47 11.05 0.73 -13.90
N ARG A 48 11.72 0.60 -15.06
CA ARG A 48 12.33 1.74 -15.76
C ARG A 48 11.30 2.76 -16.26
N SER A 49 10.10 2.30 -16.63
CA SER A 49 9.03 3.19 -17.09
C SER A 49 8.14 3.73 -15.97
N LEU A 50 8.21 3.13 -14.77
CA LEU A 50 7.37 3.50 -13.64
C LEU A 50 7.78 4.87 -13.11
N LYS A 51 6.77 5.74 -12.96
CA LYS A 51 6.89 7.07 -12.38
C LYS A 51 6.56 7.04 -10.90
N VAL A 52 7.14 7.98 -10.16
CA VAL A 52 6.87 8.23 -8.75
C VAL A 52 6.51 9.69 -8.58
N GLU A 53 5.39 9.95 -7.93
CA GLU A 53 5.01 11.25 -7.38
C GLU A 53 5.34 11.26 -5.89
N PHE A 54 6.10 12.27 -5.46
CA PHE A 54 6.41 12.47 -4.04
C PHE A 54 5.55 13.59 -3.47
N PHE A 55 4.94 13.31 -2.33
CA PHE A 55 4.22 14.29 -1.52
C PHE A 55 4.72 14.22 -0.06
N SER A 56 4.26 15.12 0.80
CA SER A 56 4.61 15.10 2.22
C SER A 56 3.36 15.26 3.07
N SER A 57 2.91 14.17 3.69
CA SER A 57 1.84 14.18 4.69
C SER A 57 2.21 13.29 5.86
N LYS A 58 1.99 13.77 7.09
CA LYS A 58 2.21 12.97 8.32
C LYS A 58 1.33 11.73 8.37
N TRP A 59 0.17 11.78 7.72
CA TRP A 59 -0.81 10.70 7.63
C TRP A 59 -0.75 9.96 6.28
N GLY A 60 0.21 10.31 5.43
CA GLY A 60 0.35 9.74 4.09
C GLY A 60 1.24 8.50 4.10
N TYR A 61 0.85 7.51 3.31
CA TYR A 61 1.58 6.26 3.07
C TYR A 61 2.08 6.20 1.62
N MET A 62 2.13 4.99 1.06
CA MET A 62 2.41 4.70 -0.34
C MET A 62 1.10 4.26 -0.99
N GLY A 63 0.99 4.40 -2.31
CA GLY A 63 -0.18 3.97 -3.07
C GLY A 63 0.10 3.96 -4.56
N VAL A 64 -0.82 3.42 -5.34
CA VAL A 64 -0.83 3.55 -6.80
C VAL A 64 -2.01 4.42 -7.22
N SER A 65 -1.74 5.41 -8.07
CA SER A 65 -2.79 6.22 -8.67
C SER A 65 -3.63 5.37 -9.63
N ASP A 66 -4.95 5.45 -9.47
CA ASP A 66 -5.94 4.84 -10.36
C ASP A 66 -6.15 5.65 -11.66
N GLU A 67 -5.51 6.81 -11.81
CA GLU A 67 -5.57 7.60 -13.05
C GLU A 67 -4.62 7.08 -14.13
N ASP A 68 -3.36 6.77 -13.77
CA ASP A 68 -2.34 6.33 -14.73
C ASP A 68 -1.36 5.26 -14.21
N GLY A 69 -1.57 4.74 -13.00
CA GLY A 69 -0.78 3.66 -12.42
C GLY A 69 0.60 4.08 -11.90
N HIS A 70 0.88 5.38 -11.74
CA HIS A 70 2.10 5.84 -11.10
C HIS A 70 2.09 5.58 -9.57
N LEU A 71 3.28 5.49 -8.99
CA LEU A 71 3.44 5.30 -7.55
C LEU A 71 3.36 6.66 -6.84
N VAL A 72 2.52 6.78 -5.82
CA VAL A 72 2.37 7.97 -4.97
C VAL A 72 3.03 7.68 -3.63
N VAL A 73 3.98 8.51 -3.19
CA VAL A 73 4.79 8.21 -2.00
C VAL A 73 4.93 9.39 -1.05
N SER A 74 4.54 9.18 0.21
CA SER A 74 4.79 10.12 1.29
C SER A 74 6.27 10.12 1.69
N THR A 75 6.94 11.25 1.48
CA THR A 75 8.31 11.51 1.96
C THR A 75 8.42 11.55 3.48
N HIS A 76 7.32 11.84 4.19
CA HIS A 76 7.28 11.70 5.64
C HIS A 76 7.42 10.23 6.03
N TYR A 77 6.62 9.35 5.42
CA TYR A 77 6.66 7.91 5.70
C TYR A 77 8.02 7.30 5.36
N LEU A 78 8.64 7.66 4.22
CA LEU A 78 10.00 7.20 3.89
C LEU A 78 11.05 7.54 4.96
N ARG A 79 10.85 8.64 5.71
CA ARG A 79 11.81 9.12 6.72
C ARG A 79 11.54 8.56 8.11
N THR A 80 10.28 8.29 8.46
CA THR A 80 9.89 7.91 9.82
C THR A 80 9.43 6.46 9.95
N GLY A 81 9.05 5.83 8.84
CA GLY A 81 8.55 4.46 8.79
C GLY A 81 9.62 3.42 9.05
N ASN A 82 9.18 2.22 9.44
CA ASN A 82 10.08 1.10 9.60
C ASN A 82 10.61 0.67 8.22
N ARG A 83 11.94 0.57 8.07
CA ARG A 83 12.58 0.21 6.80
C ARG A 83 12.08 -1.12 6.20
N ARG A 84 11.79 -2.11 7.04
CA ARG A 84 11.25 -3.42 6.62
C ARG A 84 9.83 -3.27 6.09
N ASP A 85 9.01 -2.46 6.76
CA ASP A 85 7.61 -2.27 6.37
C ASP A 85 7.53 -1.45 5.08
N ILE A 86 8.34 -0.37 4.95
CA ILE A 86 8.50 0.37 3.68
C ILE A 86 8.92 -0.55 2.53
N TYR A 87 9.84 -1.49 2.78
CA TYR A 87 10.24 -2.46 1.74
C TYR A 87 9.07 -3.33 1.28
N LEU A 88 8.30 -3.87 2.23
CA LEU A 88 7.13 -4.69 1.90
C LEU A 88 6.03 -3.86 1.23
N ASP A 89 5.83 -2.61 1.62
CA ASP A 89 4.88 -1.70 0.99
C ASP A 89 5.27 -1.40 -0.46
N VAL A 90 6.56 -1.21 -0.77
CA VAL A 90 6.99 -1.07 -2.17
C VAL A 90 6.68 -2.35 -2.96
N VAL A 91 6.88 -3.54 -2.38
CA VAL A 91 6.48 -4.80 -3.02
C VAL A 91 4.96 -4.87 -3.22
N HIS A 92 4.18 -4.42 -2.23
CA HIS A 92 2.72 -4.33 -2.27
C HIS A 92 2.24 -3.45 -3.42
N GLU A 93 2.72 -2.22 -3.47
CA GLU A 93 2.33 -1.25 -4.49
C GLU A 93 2.75 -1.72 -5.89
N LEU A 94 3.86 -2.44 -6.04
CA LEU A 94 4.23 -3.02 -7.33
C LEU A 94 3.24 -4.10 -7.81
N VAL A 95 2.54 -4.79 -6.89
CA VAL A 95 1.41 -5.65 -7.28
C VAL A 95 0.27 -4.78 -7.82
N HIS A 96 -0.07 -3.67 -7.17
CA HIS A 96 -1.08 -2.74 -7.67
C HIS A 96 -0.71 -2.12 -9.03
N VAL A 97 0.56 -1.77 -9.25
CA VAL A 97 1.04 -1.32 -10.58
C VAL A 97 0.76 -2.38 -11.65
N ARG A 98 0.97 -3.67 -11.34
CA ARG A 98 0.63 -4.76 -12.27
C ARG A 98 -0.87 -4.87 -12.47
N GLN A 99 -1.66 -4.88 -11.39
CA GLN A 99 -3.12 -5.01 -11.44
C GLN A 99 -3.74 -3.88 -12.26
N PHE A 100 -3.28 -2.65 -12.09
CA PHE A 100 -3.67 -1.51 -12.91
C PHE A 100 -3.37 -1.74 -14.40
N LYS A 101 -2.16 -2.21 -14.73
CA LYS A 101 -1.78 -2.55 -16.12
C LYS A 101 -2.58 -3.71 -16.71
N GLU A 102 -3.14 -4.58 -15.86
CA GLU A 102 -4.07 -5.65 -16.23
C GLU A 102 -5.52 -5.13 -16.38
N GLY A 103 -5.78 -3.85 -16.11
CA GLY A 103 -7.11 -3.23 -16.21
C GLY A 103 -8.00 -3.50 -15.00
N LYS A 104 -7.43 -3.91 -13.86
CA LYS A 104 -8.21 -4.10 -12.62
C LYS A 104 -8.50 -2.76 -11.96
N GLU A 105 -9.70 -2.64 -11.43
CA GLU A 105 -10.08 -1.57 -10.52
C GLU A 105 -9.34 -1.76 -9.18
N LEU A 106 -8.48 -0.82 -8.81
CA LEU A 106 -7.67 -0.93 -7.58
C LEU A 106 -8.53 -0.74 -6.32
N PHE A 107 -9.52 0.16 -6.40
CA PHE A 107 -10.41 0.55 -5.31
C PHE A 107 -11.88 0.25 -5.66
N PRO A 108 -12.27 -1.02 -5.83
CA PRO A 108 -13.61 -1.35 -6.27
C PRO A 108 -14.65 -0.92 -5.22
N GLU A 109 -15.67 -0.19 -5.66
CA GLU A 109 -16.79 0.19 -4.80
C GLU A 109 -17.46 -1.05 -4.20
N GLY A 110 -17.83 -0.97 -2.92
CA GLY A 110 -18.59 -2.03 -2.24
C GLY A 110 -17.77 -3.15 -1.58
N PHE A 111 -16.43 -3.13 -1.68
CA PHE A 111 -15.58 -4.02 -0.90
C PHE A 111 -15.07 -3.36 0.39
N ASN A 112 -15.20 -4.06 1.52
CA ASN A 112 -14.44 -3.70 2.72
C ASN A 112 -12.97 -4.06 2.49
N TYR A 113 -12.06 -3.21 2.95
CA TYR A 113 -10.61 -3.36 2.76
C TYR A 113 -10.07 -4.80 2.98
N PRO A 114 -10.44 -5.54 4.05
CA PRO A 114 -9.96 -6.91 4.27
C PRO A 114 -10.41 -7.94 3.22
N ASP A 115 -11.46 -7.62 2.46
CA ASP A 115 -12.12 -8.51 1.49
C ASP A 115 -11.78 -8.14 0.03
N ALA A 116 -11.14 -7.00 -0.21
CA ALA A 116 -10.80 -6.55 -1.54
C ALA A 116 -9.85 -7.56 -2.21
N PRO A 117 -10.23 -8.17 -3.35
CA PRO A 117 -9.40 -9.18 -4.01
C PRO A 117 -8.01 -8.65 -4.42
N THR A 118 -7.94 -7.38 -4.79
CA THR A 118 -6.70 -6.68 -5.15
C THR A 118 -5.74 -6.58 -3.95
N GLU A 119 -6.24 -6.16 -2.80
CA GLU A 119 -5.50 -6.11 -1.52
C GLU A 119 -5.06 -7.50 -1.07
N ILE A 120 -5.94 -8.50 -1.12
CA ILE A 120 -5.61 -9.87 -0.73
C ILE A 120 -4.47 -10.42 -1.59
N GLU A 121 -4.51 -10.19 -2.90
CA GLU A 121 -3.44 -10.58 -3.82
C GLU A 121 -2.12 -9.86 -3.49
N ALA A 122 -2.16 -8.54 -3.29
CA ALA A 122 -0.98 -7.73 -2.97
C ALA A 122 -0.34 -8.16 -1.64
N TYR A 123 -1.14 -8.32 -0.59
CA TYR A 123 -0.63 -8.81 0.69
C TYR A 123 -0.09 -10.23 0.62
N ARG A 124 -0.70 -11.15 -0.16
CA ARG A 124 -0.17 -12.52 -0.28
C ARG A 124 1.26 -12.54 -0.82
N VAL A 125 1.57 -11.68 -1.80
CA VAL A 125 2.94 -11.52 -2.31
C VAL A 125 3.86 -10.98 -1.22
N CYS A 126 3.44 -9.95 -0.47
CA CYS A 126 4.21 -9.36 0.61
C CYS A 126 4.46 -10.33 1.77
N ILE A 127 3.46 -11.12 2.14
CA ILE A 127 3.57 -12.14 3.19
C ILE A 127 4.51 -13.26 2.77
N ALA A 128 4.45 -13.71 1.52
CA ALA A 128 5.39 -14.69 1.00
C ALA A 128 6.83 -14.16 1.03
N GLU A 129 7.04 -12.92 0.59
CA GLU A 129 8.35 -12.27 0.64
C GLU A 129 8.84 -12.07 2.08
N GLY A 130 7.97 -11.61 2.98
CA GLY A 130 8.31 -11.44 4.37
C GLY A 130 8.72 -12.76 5.04
N ARG A 131 8.03 -13.87 4.73
CA ARG A 131 8.43 -15.20 5.21
C ARG A 131 9.77 -15.65 4.64
N ARG A 132 10.03 -15.39 3.35
CA ARG A 132 11.33 -15.66 2.71
C ARG A 132 12.48 -14.90 3.41
N LEU A 133 12.20 -13.70 3.92
CA LEU A 133 13.12 -12.88 4.73
C LEU A 133 13.18 -13.27 6.22
N GLY A 134 12.47 -14.32 6.64
CA GLY A 134 12.46 -14.79 8.03
C GLY A 134 11.55 -14.00 8.98
N ILE A 135 10.62 -13.18 8.48
CA ILE A 135 9.66 -12.45 9.31
C ILE A 135 8.63 -13.44 9.88
N THR A 136 8.44 -13.38 11.20
CA THR A 136 7.48 -14.25 11.90
C THR A 136 6.04 -13.84 11.61
N ASP A 137 5.11 -14.78 11.67
CA ASP A 137 3.66 -14.50 11.57
C ASP A 137 3.19 -13.46 12.60
N ARG A 138 3.82 -13.40 13.79
CA ARG A 138 3.51 -12.38 14.80
C ARG A 138 3.84 -10.97 14.30
N ASP A 139 4.99 -10.81 13.64
CA ASP A 139 5.42 -9.50 13.16
C ASP A 139 4.77 -9.16 11.81
N LEU A 140 4.44 -10.15 10.97
CA LEU A 140 3.57 -9.99 9.81
C LEU A 140 2.15 -9.58 10.21
N PHE A 141 1.62 -10.12 11.31
CA PHE A 141 0.32 -9.70 11.82
C PHE A 141 0.30 -8.22 12.24
N LYS A 142 1.41 -7.70 12.77
CA LYS A 142 1.54 -6.27 13.08
C LYS A 142 1.65 -5.44 11.79
N TYR A 143 2.39 -5.94 10.80
CA TYR A 143 2.54 -5.29 9.50
C TYR A 143 1.21 -5.09 8.78
N LEU A 144 0.29 -6.06 8.83
CA LEU A 144 -1.04 -5.97 8.23
C LEU A 144 -1.95 -4.86 8.82
N LYS A 145 -1.53 -4.19 9.90
CA LYS A 145 -2.35 -3.18 10.57
C LYS A 145 -2.15 -1.81 9.94
N VAL A 146 -3.21 -1.29 9.30
CA VAL A 146 -3.33 0.12 8.90
C VAL A 146 -4.28 0.88 9.85
N GLU A 147 -4.17 2.20 9.85
CA GLU A 147 -4.83 3.08 10.83
C GLU A 147 -6.36 3.03 10.79
N TRP A 148 -6.95 2.82 9.61
CA TRP A 148 -8.40 2.81 9.40
C TRP A 148 -9.07 1.46 9.62
N MET A 149 -8.31 0.40 9.92
CA MET A 149 -8.88 -0.91 10.26
C MET A 149 -9.18 -1.00 11.74
N ASP A 150 -10.15 -1.82 12.15
CA ASP A 150 -10.30 -2.25 13.54
C ASP A 150 -9.53 -3.57 13.82
N GLU A 151 -9.68 -4.19 15.00
CA GLU A 151 -9.05 -5.50 15.29
C GLU A 151 -9.75 -6.66 14.55
N GLY A 152 -11.06 -6.56 14.32
CA GLY A 152 -11.85 -7.52 13.56
C GLY A 152 -11.38 -7.60 12.11
N ASP A 153 -11.24 -6.44 11.47
CA ASP A 153 -10.71 -6.26 10.12
C ASP A 153 -9.29 -6.82 10.01
N LEU A 154 -8.40 -6.48 10.96
CA LEU A 154 -7.03 -6.98 10.96
C LEU A 154 -6.99 -8.51 10.99
N ARG A 155 -7.79 -9.11 11.88
CA ARG A 155 -7.86 -10.57 11.98
C ARG A 155 -8.51 -11.19 10.76
N LYS A 156 -9.43 -10.50 10.10
CA LYS A 156 -10.07 -10.95 8.86
C LYS A 156 -9.05 -10.96 7.72
N LEU A 157 -8.35 -9.85 7.51
CA LEU A 157 -7.27 -9.74 6.52
C LEU A 157 -6.22 -10.82 6.76
N ALA A 158 -5.74 -10.96 8.02
CA ALA A 158 -4.76 -11.98 8.38
C ALA A 158 -5.20 -13.40 7.99
N ARG A 159 -6.48 -13.76 8.16
CA ARG A 159 -7.00 -15.06 7.69
C ARG A 159 -6.97 -15.17 6.16
N ASN A 160 -7.41 -14.13 5.46
CA ASN A 160 -7.48 -14.11 3.98
C ASN A 160 -6.09 -14.26 3.33
N VAL A 161 -5.05 -13.77 3.99
CA VAL A 161 -3.65 -13.82 3.52
C VAL A 161 -2.81 -14.91 4.21
N GLY A 162 -3.42 -15.73 5.06
CA GLY A 162 -2.79 -16.89 5.68
C GLY A 162 -1.79 -16.57 6.79
N VAL A 163 -1.91 -15.45 7.49
CA VAL A 163 -1.10 -15.06 8.65
C VAL A 163 -1.78 -15.47 9.96
N LYS A 164 -1.04 -16.18 10.83
CA LYS A 164 -1.55 -16.58 12.15
C LYS A 164 -1.63 -15.39 13.10
N ALA A 165 -2.85 -14.99 13.43
CA ALA A 165 -3.09 -13.95 14.41
C ALA A 165 -2.76 -14.41 15.85
N PRO A 166 -2.16 -13.56 16.70
CA PRO A 166 -1.96 -13.87 18.11
C PRO A 166 -3.32 -14.02 18.84
N PRO A 167 -3.38 -14.76 19.96
CA PRO A 167 -4.60 -14.88 20.76
C PRO A 167 -5.21 -13.51 21.11
N LYS A 168 -6.54 -13.41 21.15
CA LYS A 168 -7.19 -12.19 21.63
C LYS A 168 -6.78 -11.96 23.08
N SER A 169 -6.32 -10.75 23.40
CA SER A 169 -6.04 -10.36 24.78
C SER A 169 -7.33 -10.49 25.60
N LYS A 170 -7.30 -11.26 26.69
CA LYS A 170 -8.39 -11.24 27.67
C LYS A 170 -8.36 -9.86 28.33
N ARG A 171 -9.21 -8.95 27.87
CA ARG A 171 -9.48 -7.69 28.57
C ARG A 171 -9.74 -8.03 30.04
N LYS A 172 -8.89 -7.56 30.97
CA LYS A 172 -9.19 -7.60 32.41
C LYS A 172 -10.53 -6.88 32.57
N LYS A 173 -11.61 -7.62 32.89
CA LYS A 173 -12.81 -6.98 33.45
C LYS A 173 -12.34 -6.22 34.67
N SER A 174 -12.35 -4.89 34.65
CA SER A 174 -12.28 -4.15 35.91
C SER A 174 -13.53 -4.57 36.67
N LYS A 175 -13.31 -5.35 37.74
CA LYS A 175 -14.31 -5.44 38.79
C LYS A 175 -14.29 -4.05 39.43
N ASN A 176 -15.21 -3.17 39.03
CA ASN A 176 -15.63 -2.12 39.94
C ASN A 176 -16.41 -2.84 41.03
N GLY A 177 -15.74 -3.00 42.17
CA GLY A 177 -16.42 -3.23 43.45
C GLY A 177 -16.97 -1.92 44.00
#